data_AF-A0A1W9RFK4-F1
#
_entry.id   AF-A0A1W9RFK4-F1
#
_cell.length_a   1.000
_cell.length_b   1.000
_cell.length_c   1.000
_cell.angle_alpha   90.00
_cell.angle_beta   90.00
_cell.angle_gamma   90.00
#
_symmetry.space_group_name_H-M   'P 1'
#
loop_
_entity.id
_entity.type
_entity.pdbx_description
1 polymer ?
#
loop_
_entity_poly.entity_id
_entity_poly.type
_entity_poly.pdbx_seq_one_letter_code
_entity_poly.pdbx_strand_id
1 'polypeptide(L)'
;MRYLSARITVLLTVFLVSGFINTSWCQNAAVDSVQVKAKMVSEKEDSLKTDIKSPRGALVRSLLFPGLGQWYNGKKLKAVVMFLGQTGLAANAVYLNQQLVKSKTDYEREFYINNRNISVWWLVGVTLFSIADAYVDAQLSDFDESPDLSHLQIQPKFDEKSRCASIVVCYRF
;
A
#
# COMPACT_ATOMS: atom_id res chain seq x y z
N MET A 1 -11.10 35.56 6.95
CA MET A 1 -10.04 34.88 7.75
C MET A 1 -10.53 33.78 8.71
N ARG A 2 -11.84 33.55 8.89
CA ARG A 2 -12.34 32.47 9.79
C ARG A 2 -12.37 31.06 9.18
N TYR A 3 -12.43 30.94 7.85
CA TYR A 3 -12.46 29.65 7.15
C TYR A 3 -11.07 29.02 6.93
N LEU A 4 -10.01 29.83 6.96
CA LEU A 4 -8.63 29.37 6.79
C LEU A 4 -8.11 28.69 8.07
N SER A 5 -8.44 29.22 9.24
CA SER A 5 -8.11 28.59 10.52
C SER A 5 -8.86 27.27 10.72
N ALA A 6 -10.15 27.21 10.39
CA ALA A 6 -10.94 25.98 10.51
C ALA A 6 -10.43 24.82 9.64
N ARG A 7 -9.96 25.09 8.42
CA ARG A 7 -9.38 24.06 7.53
C ARG A 7 -8.03 23.53 8.04
N ILE A 8 -7.19 24.41 8.59
CA ILE A 8 -5.89 24.04 9.17
C ILE A 8 -6.09 23.24 10.46
N THR A 9 -7.06 23.63 11.31
CA THR A 9 -7.39 22.89 12.54
C THR A 9 -7.93 21.50 12.24
N VAL A 10 -8.81 21.34 11.24
CA VAL A 10 -9.35 20.01 10.87
C VAL A 10 -8.27 19.11 10.25
N LEU A 11 -7.33 19.66 9.47
CA LEU A 11 -6.22 18.88 8.91
C LEU A 11 -5.19 18.46 9.98
N LEU A 12 -4.93 19.32 10.97
CA LEU A 12 -4.05 18.99 12.11
C LEU A 12 -4.65 17.95 13.05
N THR A 13 -5.97 17.97 13.28
CA THR A 13 -6.62 16.96 14.14
C THR A 13 -6.68 15.58 13.49
N VAL A 14 -6.81 15.50 12.16
CA VAL A 14 -6.75 14.23 11.43
C VAL A 14 -5.36 13.60 11.51
N PHE A 15 -4.29 14.41 11.48
CA PHE A 15 -2.89 13.92 11.54
C PHE A 15 -2.47 13.46 12.95
N LEU A 16 -3.05 14.03 14.01
CA LEU A 16 -2.76 13.64 15.39
C LEU A 16 -3.55 12.42 15.86
N VAL A 17 -4.75 12.16 15.31
CA VAL A 17 -5.55 10.98 15.65
C VAL A 17 -5.00 9.70 15.02
N SER A 18 -4.27 9.78 13.90
CA SER A 18 -3.61 8.62 13.28
C SER A 18 -2.34 8.14 14.03
N GLY A 19 -1.85 8.91 15.02
CA GLY A 19 -0.61 8.60 15.75
C GLY A 19 -0.77 7.72 17.00
N PHE A 20 -2.00 7.37 17.40
CA PHE A 20 -2.27 6.67 18.67
C PHE A 20 -2.96 5.31 18.49
N ILE A 21 -2.61 4.55 17.46
CA ILE A 21 -2.99 3.14 17.38
C ILE A 21 -1.80 2.30 17.86
N ASN A 22 -1.60 2.27 19.18
CA ASN A 22 -0.84 1.20 19.82
C ASN A 22 -1.76 0.00 19.94
N THR A 23 -1.75 -0.91 18.97
CA THR A 23 -2.33 -2.23 19.16
C THR A 23 -1.33 -3.09 19.92
N SER A 24 -1.49 -3.20 21.24
CA SER A 24 -0.98 -4.34 21.99
C SER A 24 -1.81 -5.57 21.60
N TRP A 25 -1.27 -6.40 20.72
CA TRP A 25 -1.84 -7.72 20.41
C TRP A 25 -1.46 -8.69 21.52
N CYS A 26 -2.43 -9.20 22.25
CA CYS A 26 -2.25 -10.38 23.10
C CYS A 26 -2.80 -11.59 22.33
N GLN A 27 -1.90 -12.40 21.76
CA GLN A 27 -2.27 -13.65 21.11
C GLN A 27 -2.18 -14.78 22.15
N ASN A 28 -3.34 -15.23 22.67
CA ASN A 28 -3.41 -16.55 23.28
C ASN A 28 -3.18 -17.59 22.18
N ALA A 29 -2.03 -18.26 22.22
CA ALA A 29 -1.69 -19.36 21.31
C ALA A 29 -1.76 -20.68 22.08
N ALA A 30 -2.89 -21.38 21.97
CA ALA A 30 -2.93 -22.83 22.07
C ALA A 30 -3.49 -23.34 20.74
N VAL A 31 -2.60 -23.57 19.76
CA VAL A 31 -2.93 -24.32 18.54
C VAL A 31 -1.78 -25.28 18.27
N ASP A 32 -2.12 -26.57 18.31
CA ASP A 32 -1.25 -27.74 18.20
C ASP A 32 -0.30 -27.70 17.00
N SER A 33 0.98 -27.86 17.30
CA SER A 33 2.13 -27.83 16.38
C SER A 33 2.23 -29.03 15.41
N VAL A 34 1.26 -29.94 15.39
CA VAL A 34 1.36 -31.21 14.65
C VAL A 34 0.73 -31.15 13.24
N GLN A 35 -0.24 -30.26 12.99
CA GLN A 35 -0.97 -30.23 11.71
C GLN A 35 -0.44 -29.19 10.68
N VAL A 36 0.42 -28.25 11.10
CA VAL A 36 0.95 -27.20 10.19
C VAL A 36 1.98 -27.76 9.20
N LYS A 37 2.70 -28.83 9.56
CA LYS A 37 3.80 -29.37 8.74
C LYS A 37 3.33 -30.07 7.46
N ALA A 38 2.13 -30.64 7.43
CA ALA A 38 1.59 -31.32 6.24
C ALA A 38 0.99 -30.33 5.23
N LYS A 39 0.43 -29.19 5.69
CA LYS A 39 -0.14 -28.18 4.80
C LYS A 39 0.92 -27.31 4.11
N MET A 40 2.12 -27.17 4.69
CA MET A 40 3.24 -26.40 4.11
C MET A 40 4.01 -27.11 2.98
N VAL A 41 3.73 -28.39 2.69
CA VAL A 41 4.46 -29.13 1.65
C VAL A 41 3.69 -29.17 0.31
N SER A 42 2.37 -28.97 0.30
CA SER A 42 1.56 -29.06 -0.93
C SER A 42 1.36 -27.73 -1.69
N GLU A 43 1.87 -26.62 -1.17
CA GLU A 43 1.83 -25.30 -1.83
C GLU A 43 3.25 -24.75 -2.00
N LYS A 44 4.19 -25.63 -2.38
CA LYS A 44 5.59 -25.28 -2.67
C LYS A 44 5.95 -25.51 -4.15
N GLU A 45 4.92 -25.59 -5.00
CA GLU A 45 5.05 -25.61 -6.47
C GLU A 45 4.43 -24.36 -7.11
N ASP A 46 4.45 -23.21 -6.42
CA ASP A 46 4.27 -21.89 -7.05
C ASP A 46 5.44 -20.94 -6.69
N SER A 47 6.47 -21.46 -6.02
CA SER A 47 7.62 -20.72 -5.52
C SER A 47 8.83 -20.76 -6.46
N LEU A 48 8.63 -20.78 -7.78
CA LEU A 48 9.74 -20.81 -8.74
C LEU A 48 9.37 -20.17 -10.09
N LYS A 49 8.87 -18.95 -10.02
CA LYS A 49 9.14 -17.86 -10.98
C LYS A 49 8.77 -16.54 -10.30
N THR A 50 9.61 -16.08 -9.37
CA THR A 50 9.72 -14.63 -9.16
C THR A 50 10.34 -14.07 -10.43
N ASP A 51 9.46 -13.79 -11.40
CA ASP A 51 9.80 -13.14 -12.66
C ASP A 51 10.57 -11.86 -12.29
N ILE A 52 11.82 -11.75 -12.73
CA ILE A 52 12.60 -10.51 -12.60
C ILE A 52 11.80 -9.45 -13.37
N LYS A 53 11.03 -8.64 -12.64
CA LYS A 53 10.07 -7.72 -13.23
C LYS A 53 10.81 -6.53 -13.80
N SER A 54 10.95 -6.52 -15.12
CA SER A 54 11.56 -5.41 -15.88
C SER A 54 11.01 -4.03 -15.42
N PRO A 55 11.85 -3.15 -14.84
CA PRO A 55 11.46 -1.83 -14.37
C PRO A 55 10.95 -0.94 -15.51
N ARG A 56 11.55 -1.09 -16.69
CA ARG A 56 11.11 -0.42 -17.93
C ARG A 56 9.73 -0.91 -18.38
N GLY A 57 9.42 -2.19 -18.17
CA GLY A 57 8.10 -2.77 -18.45
C GLY A 57 7.00 -2.31 -17.49
N ALA A 58 7.35 -2.04 -16.22
CA ALA A 58 6.45 -1.43 -15.23
C ALA A 58 6.18 0.04 -15.56
N LEU A 59 7.22 0.78 -15.95
CA LEU A 59 7.13 2.18 -16.37
C LEU A 59 6.24 2.39 -17.60
N VAL A 60 6.48 1.64 -18.69
CA VAL A 60 5.70 1.78 -19.92
C VAL A 60 4.22 1.47 -19.68
N ARG A 61 3.92 0.49 -18.83
CA ARG A 61 2.54 0.15 -18.45
C ARG A 61 1.91 1.19 -17.50
N SER A 62 2.71 1.80 -16.61
CA SER A 62 2.29 2.92 -15.75
C SER A 62 2.02 4.20 -16.55
N LEU A 63 2.78 4.41 -17.63
CA LEU A 63 2.67 5.55 -18.51
C LEU A 63 1.43 5.43 -19.42
N LEU A 64 1.12 4.22 -19.87
CA LEU A 64 -0.07 3.96 -20.71
C LEU A 64 -1.37 4.10 -19.94
N PHE A 65 -1.42 3.57 -18.70
CA PHE A 65 -2.61 3.72 -17.86
C PHE A 65 -2.22 3.97 -16.40
N PRO A 66 -2.79 5.02 -15.78
CA PRO A 66 -2.55 5.32 -14.38
C PRO A 66 -2.98 4.15 -13.49
N GLY A 67 -2.09 3.71 -12.59
CA GLY A 67 -2.35 2.60 -11.64
C GLY A 67 -1.89 1.21 -12.08
N LEU A 68 -1.60 0.95 -13.36
CA LEU A 68 -1.18 -0.39 -13.83
C LEU A 68 0.23 -0.80 -13.38
N GLY A 69 1.12 0.16 -13.11
CA GLY A 69 2.46 -0.12 -12.58
C GLY A 69 2.46 -0.80 -11.22
N GLN A 70 1.58 -0.33 -10.33
CA GLN A 70 1.45 -0.85 -8.97
C GLN A 70 0.90 -2.28 -8.97
N TRP A 71 0.02 -2.59 -9.94
CA TRP A 71 -0.46 -3.96 -10.15
C TRP A 71 0.66 -4.87 -10.66
N TYR A 72 1.47 -4.38 -11.60
CA TYR A 72 2.62 -5.11 -12.12
C TYR A 72 3.64 -5.40 -11.02
N ASN A 73 3.94 -4.45 -10.13
CA ASN A 73 4.85 -4.63 -8.99
C ASN A 73 4.31 -5.56 -7.88
N GLY A 74 3.13 -6.18 -8.05
CA GLY A 74 2.52 -7.10 -7.08
C GLY A 74 1.87 -6.43 -5.88
N LYS A 75 2.02 -5.10 -5.75
CA LYS A 75 1.45 -4.29 -4.65
C LYS A 75 -0.01 -3.92 -4.96
N LYS A 76 -0.89 -4.92 -5.03
CA LYS A 76 -2.31 -4.78 -5.44
C LYS A 76 -3.11 -3.79 -4.58
N LEU A 77 -2.87 -3.76 -3.27
CA LEU A 77 -3.57 -2.83 -2.37
C LEU A 77 -3.25 -1.37 -2.70
N LYS A 78 -1.97 -1.05 -2.96
CA LYS A 78 -1.56 0.30 -3.41
C LYS A 78 -2.24 0.67 -4.74
N ALA A 79 -2.29 -0.27 -5.69
CA ALA A 79 -2.94 -0.07 -6.98
C ALA A 79 -4.43 0.28 -6.83
N VAL A 80 -5.16 -0.47 -5.99
CA VAL A 80 -6.59 -0.23 -5.72
C VAL A 80 -6.82 1.16 -5.10
N VAL A 81 -6.01 1.55 -4.11
CA VAL A 81 -6.12 2.87 -3.47
C VAL A 81 -5.89 4.00 -4.47
N MET A 82 -4.86 3.88 -5.31
CA MET A 82 -4.56 4.89 -6.34
C MET A 82 -5.67 5.00 -7.38
N PHE A 83 -6.18 3.85 -7.86
CA PHE A 83 -7.27 3.82 -8.82
C PHE A 83 -8.55 4.45 -8.25
N LEU A 84 -8.91 4.15 -7.01
CA LEU A 84 -10.05 4.76 -6.32
C LEU A 84 -9.86 6.27 -6.14
N GLY A 85 -8.67 6.71 -5.74
CA GLY A 85 -8.36 8.13 -5.57
C GLY A 85 -8.47 8.92 -6.88
N GLN A 86 -7.87 8.39 -7.96
CA GLN A 86 -7.92 9.01 -9.28
C GLN A 86 -9.35 9.03 -9.86
N THR A 87 -10.07 7.90 -9.74
CA THR A 87 -11.46 7.80 -10.20
C THR A 87 -12.37 8.75 -9.42
N GLY A 88 -12.18 8.88 -8.11
CA GLY A 88 -12.93 9.82 -7.27
C GLY A 88 -12.69 11.28 -7.66
N LEU A 89 -11.44 11.67 -7.91
CA LEU A 89 -11.10 13.02 -8.37
C LEU A 89 -11.67 13.31 -9.77
N ALA A 90 -11.59 12.35 -10.69
CA ALA A 90 -12.17 12.47 -12.02
C ALA A 90 -13.70 12.60 -11.96
N ALA A 91 -14.38 11.76 -11.16
CA ALA A 91 -15.81 11.84 -10.94
C ALA A 91 -16.22 13.19 -10.33
N ASN A 92 -15.45 13.71 -9.36
CA ASN A 92 -15.69 15.03 -8.78
C ASN A 92 -15.53 16.14 -9.82
N ALA A 93 -14.50 16.08 -10.68
CA ALA A 93 -14.32 17.05 -11.75
C ALA A 93 -15.50 17.04 -12.75
N VAL A 94 -16.01 15.85 -13.10
CA VAL A 94 -17.21 15.71 -13.96
C VAL A 94 -18.44 16.27 -13.27
N TYR A 95 -18.66 15.94 -12.00
CA TYR A 95 -19.78 16.44 -11.20
C TYR A 95 -19.78 17.97 -11.13
N LEU A 96 -18.64 18.58 -10.84
CA LEU A 96 -18.49 20.04 -10.81
C LEU A 96 -18.68 20.68 -12.19
N ASN A 97 -18.27 20.00 -13.26
CA ASN A 97 -18.53 20.46 -14.62
C ASN A 97 -20.03 20.42 -14.96
N GLN A 98 -20.77 19.42 -14.48
CA GLN A 98 -22.24 19.39 -14.64
C GLN A 98 -22.92 20.52 -13.88
N GLN A 99 -22.46 20.84 -12.67
CA GLN A 99 -23.00 21.95 -11.88
C GLN A 99 -22.64 23.32 -12.50
N LEU A 100 -21.47 23.44 -13.12
CA LEU A 100 -21.09 24.63 -13.89
C LEU A 100 -22.05 24.91 -15.04
N VAL A 101 -22.51 23.88 -15.76
CA VAL A 101 -23.47 24.04 -16.87
C VAL A 101 -24.84 24.47 -16.36
N LYS A 102 -25.20 24.12 -15.12
CA LYS A 102 -26.49 24.47 -14.49
C LYS A 102 -26.48 25.82 -13.77
N SER A 103 -25.30 26.37 -13.45
CA SER A 103 -25.19 27.64 -12.71
C SER A 103 -25.79 28.80 -13.48
N LYS A 104 -26.51 29.69 -12.78
CA LYS A 104 -27.17 30.86 -13.39
C LYS A 104 -26.44 32.17 -13.08
N THR A 105 -25.69 32.20 -11.99
CA THR A 105 -25.00 33.39 -11.49
C THR A 105 -23.49 33.29 -11.74
N ASP A 106 -22.84 34.40 -12.07
CA ASP A 106 -21.39 34.43 -12.30
C ASP A 106 -20.59 33.95 -11.07
N TYR A 107 -21.05 34.28 -9.87
CA TYR A 107 -20.45 33.81 -8.61
C TYR A 107 -20.44 32.28 -8.49
N GLU A 108 -21.57 31.63 -8.80
CA GLU A 108 -21.67 30.16 -8.76
C GLU A 108 -20.78 29.53 -9.84
N ARG A 109 -20.75 30.14 -11.03
CA ARG A 109 -19.93 29.72 -12.15
C ARG A 109 -18.44 29.71 -11.77
N GLU A 110 -17.94 30.81 -11.21
CA GLU A 110 -16.55 30.92 -10.74
C GLU A 110 -16.23 29.89 -9.66
N PHE A 111 -17.15 29.66 -8.73
CA PHE A 111 -17.00 28.63 -7.71
C PHE A 111 -16.81 27.24 -8.34
N TYR A 112 -17.68 26.82 -9.27
CA TYR A 112 -17.56 25.50 -9.90
C TYR A 112 -16.32 25.39 -10.81
N ILE A 113 -15.93 26.47 -11.50
CA ILE A 113 -14.70 26.52 -12.29
C ILE A 113 -13.48 26.29 -11.40
N ASN A 114 -13.36 27.03 -10.30
CA ASN A 114 -12.19 26.91 -9.42
C ASN A 114 -12.11 25.52 -8.77
N ASN A 115 -13.23 24.97 -8.31
CA ASN A 115 -13.24 23.63 -7.70
C ASN A 115 -13.02 22.50 -8.73
N ARG A 116 -13.49 22.65 -9.97
CA ARG A 116 -13.17 21.70 -11.03
C ARG A 116 -11.68 21.77 -11.37
N ASN A 117 -11.14 22.98 -11.54
CA ASN A 117 -9.72 23.19 -11.85
C ASN A 117 -8.82 22.63 -10.74
N ILE A 118 -9.15 22.85 -9.46
CA ILE A 118 -8.37 22.27 -8.35
C ILE A 118 -8.43 20.74 -8.36
N SER A 119 -9.59 20.15 -8.69
CA SER A 119 -9.73 18.68 -8.81
C SER A 119 -8.88 18.12 -9.94
N VAL A 120 -8.82 18.81 -11.07
CA VAL A 120 -7.96 18.44 -12.21
C VAL A 120 -6.48 18.56 -11.84
N TRP A 121 -6.07 19.61 -11.14
CA TRP A 121 -4.68 19.75 -10.66
C TRP A 121 -4.29 18.64 -9.69
N TRP A 122 -5.17 18.29 -8.75
CA TRP A 122 -4.97 17.14 -7.87
C TRP A 122 -4.86 15.82 -8.63
N LEU A 123 -5.71 15.62 -9.65
CA LEU A 123 -5.68 14.42 -10.48
C LEU A 123 -4.33 14.26 -11.20
N VAL A 124 -3.81 15.36 -11.77
CA VAL A 124 -2.48 15.39 -12.40
C VAL A 124 -1.39 15.09 -11.37
N GLY A 125 -1.44 15.75 -10.19
CA GLY A 125 -0.47 15.55 -9.12
C GLY A 125 -0.41 14.11 -8.60
N VAL A 126 -1.57 13.51 -8.31
CA VAL A 126 -1.67 12.10 -7.87
C VAL A 126 -1.16 11.15 -8.95
N THR A 127 -1.44 11.43 -10.22
CA THR A 127 -0.98 10.61 -11.34
C THR A 127 0.55 10.63 -11.45
N LEU A 128 1.16 11.81 -11.39
CA LEU A 128 2.62 11.94 -11.43
C LEU A 128 3.29 11.30 -10.20
N PHE A 129 2.72 11.50 -9.01
CA PHE A 129 3.20 10.87 -7.79
C PHE A 129 3.12 9.34 -7.86
N SER A 130 2.01 8.80 -8.37
CA SER A 130 1.82 7.36 -8.54
C SER A 130 2.85 6.75 -9.50
N ILE A 131 3.19 7.44 -10.59
CA ILE A 131 4.23 7.01 -11.52
C ILE A 131 5.60 7.00 -10.84
N ALA A 132 5.93 8.06 -10.09
CA ALA A 132 7.20 8.15 -9.36
C ALA A 132 7.34 7.06 -8.29
N ASP A 133 6.30 6.82 -7.48
CA ASP A 133 6.28 5.75 -6.47
C ASP A 133 6.48 4.37 -7.13
N ALA A 134 5.80 4.11 -8.24
CA ALA A 134 5.94 2.84 -8.96
C ALA A 134 7.34 2.66 -9.57
N TYR A 135 7.96 3.74 -10.03
CA TYR A 135 9.32 3.72 -10.57
C TYR A 135 10.35 3.40 -9.49
N VAL A 136 10.26 4.07 -8.34
CA VAL A 136 11.16 3.82 -7.20
C VAL A 136 10.95 2.41 -6.65
N ASP A 137 9.70 1.95 -6.50
CA ASP A 137 9.38 0.57 -6.08
C ASP A 137 9.96 -0.47 -7.04
N ALA A 138 9.91 -0.23 -8.35
CA ALA A 138 10.49 -1.13 -9.34
C ALA A 138 12.02 -1.08 -9.38
N GLN A 139 12.63 0.06 -9.08
CA GLN A 139 14.09 0.18 -8.96
C GLN A 139 14.59 -0.52 -7.68
N LEU A 140 13.78 -0.55 -6.63
CA LEU A 140 14.11 -1.20 -5.37
C LEU A 140 13.78 -2.70 -5.33
N SER A 141 13.04 -3.24 -6.31
CA SER A 141 12.68 -4.66 -6.33
C SER A 141 13.85 -5.61 -6.64
N ASP A 142 14.97 -5.07 -7.14
CA ASP A 142 16.22 -5.84 -7.34
C ASP A 142 16.99 -6.05 -6.01
N PHE A 143 16.63 -5.34 -4.94
CA PHE A 143 17.21 -5.56 -3.62
C PHE A 143 16.45 -6.66 -2.89
N ASP A 144 17.20 -7.50 -2.17
CA ASP A 144 16.67 -8.66 -1.48
C ASP A 144 15.78 -8.23 -0.30
N GLU A 145 14.47 -8.14 -0.54
CA GLU A 145 13.45 -7.78 0.46
C GLU A 145 13.07 -8.98 1.35
N SER A 146 13.74 -10.13 1.20
CA SER A 146 13.43 -11.35 1.95
C SER A 146 14.42 -11.56 3.11
N PRO A 147 13.97 -11.68 4.38
CA PRO A 147 14.82 -12.27 5.39
C PRO A 147 14.92 -13.76 5.04
N ASP A 148 16.01 -14.15 4.39
CA ASP A 148 16.34 -15.55 4.15
C ASP A 148 16.63 -16.25 5.49
N LEU A 149 15.54 -16.60 6.18
CA LEU A 149 15.53 -17.39 7.39
C LEU A 149 15.53 -18.89 7.07
N SER A 150 15.64 -19.29 5.80
CA SER A 150 15.66 -20.71 5.44
C SER A 150 16.93 -21.41 5.96
N HIS A 151 17.99 -20.64 6.16
CA HIS A 151 19.24 -21.05 6.81
C HIS A 151 19.19 -21.01 8.34
N LEU A 152 18.11 -20.44 8.92
CA LEU A 152 17.88 -20.36 10.36
C LEU A 152 17.00 -21.53 10.80
N GLN A 153 17.62 -22.57 11.37
CA GLN A 153 16.87 -23.68 11.94
C GLN A 153 16.69 -23.48 13.44
N ILE A 154 15.43 -23.33 13.87
CA ILE A 154 15.04 -23.28 15.27
C ILE A 154 14.69 -24.71 15.69
N GLN A 155 15.51 -25.32 16.54
CA GLN A 155 15.23 -26.65 17.09
C GLN A 155 14.98 -26.52 18.60
N PRO A 156 13.78 -26.91 19.09
CA PRO A 156 13.55 -27.00 20.52
C PRO A 156 14.30 -28.22 21.06
N LYS A 157 15.23 -28.00 21.98
CA LYS A 157 15.91 -29.09 22.69
C LYS A 157 15.29 -29.22 24.08
N PHE A 158 14.55 -30.30 24.28
CA PHE A 158 14.03 -30.67 25.59
C PHE A 158 15.08 -31.54 26.29
N ASP A 159 15.57 -31.07 27.44
CA ASP A 159 16.40 -31.89 28.32
C ASP A 159 15.51 -32.52 29.39
N GLU A 160 15.19 -33.80 29.19
CA GLU A 160 14.35 -34.60 30.06
C GLU A 160 14.86 -34.65 31.51
N LYS A 161 16.18 -34.55 31.69
CA LYS A 161 16.82 -34.68 33.00
C LYS A 161 16.74 -33.41 33.85
N SER A 162 16.68 -32.23 33.22
CA SER A 162 16.70 -30.92 33.91
C SER A 162 15.34 -30.21 33.91
N ARG A 163 14.31 -30.75 33.22
CA ARG A 163 13.01 -30.10 33.01
C ARG A 163 13.14 -28.67 32.47
N CYS A 164 14.20 -28.40 31.71
CA CYS A 164 14.43 -27.13 31.05
C CYS A 164 14.22 -27.29 29.54
N ALA A 165 13.53 -26.31 28.95
CA ALA A 165 13.44 -26.16 27.50
C ALA A 165 14.45 -25.09 27.07
N SER A 166 15.31 -25.42 26.10
CA SER A 166 16.25 -24.47 25.50
C SER A 166 15.97 -24.33 24.01
N ILE A 167 16.00 -23.10 23.53
CA ILE A 167 15.88 -22.78 22.10
C ILE A 167 17.30 -22.67 21.55
N VAL A 168 17.66 -23.59 20.66
CA VAL A 168 18.93 -23.53 19.94
C VAL A 168 18.66 -22.96 18.55
N VAL A 169 19.36 -21.86 18.25
CA VAL A 169 19.34 -21.21 16.94
C VAL A 169 20.57 -21.67 16.18
N CYS A 170 20.39 -22.45 15.13
CA CYS A 170 21.48 -22.89 14.25
C CYS A 170 21.42 -22.10 12.94
N TYR A 171 22.57 -21.53 12.54
CA TYR A 171 22.75 -20.85 11.26
C TYR A 171 23.66 -21.68 10.36
N ARG A 172 23.22 -21.99 9.14
CA ARG A 172 23.99 -22.76 8.15
C ARG A 172 24.56 -21.82 7.08
N PHE A 173 25.85 -21.52 7.21
CA PHE A 173 26.66 -20.85 6.17
C PHE A 173 26.81 -21.74 4.93
#